data_AF-A0A3M1ISS8-F1
#
_entry.id   AF-A0A3M1ISS8-F1
#
_cell.length_a   1.000
_cell.length_b   1.000
_cell.length_c   1.000
_cell.angle_alpha   90.00
_cell.angle_beta   90.00
_cell.angle_gamma   90.00
#
_symmetry.space_group_name_H-M   'P 1'
#
loop_
_entity.id
_entity.type
_entity.pdbx_description
1 polymer ?
#
loop_
_entity_poly.entity_id
_entity_poly.type
_entity_poly.pdbx_seq_one_letter_code
_entity_poly.pdbx_strand_id
1 'polypeptide(L)'
;MDNQLHECLVGSNTAVCQTEDPTGKLPPSIRSTRIDKILVVADDSGHAREDKQTSALEFDNVLSDTYKITTWETSTDGNPDLAELQQYDAVIWTTGDYWDDSISAENAETLTAYIEAGGNLILSGASIAFDWDHTDFLQNIVHADYQTFAEQADIELALEDHPIARDFEPGTVVDFVDTPSGEPLLPDVVAHTEDARVIFKRGPASEQPGAAAVIAYEDDRSKIAYYAFPIYLLPVETQSLLVNNTVDWFSRKPLDLPNKDEFEPFAADEDTSAQEKPQDTENGNGENGDQNGQDTGNNNENNGTDNSDSTN
;
A
#
# COMPACT_ATOMS: atom_id res chain seq x y z
N MET A 1 16.37 6.46 38.25
CA MET A 1 16.75 5.90 36.95
C MET A 1 18.19 6.29 36.75
N ASP A 2 19.08 5.33 36.92
CA ASP A 2 20.53 5.53 36.91
C ASP A 2 21.01 5.62 35.46
N ASN A 3 21.26 6.84 34.96
CA ASN A 3 21.98 7.04 33.70
C ASN A 3 23.47 6.75 33.93
N GLN A 4 23.88 5.49 33.83
CA GLN A 4 25.31 5.14 33.80
C GLN A 4 25.85 5.33 32.38
N LEU A 5 26.72 6.34 32.21
CA LEU A 5 27.46 6.58 30.98
C LEU A 5 28.53 5.49 30.83
N HIS A 6 28.39 4.59 29.85
CA HIS A 6 29.24 3.40 29.82
C HIS A 6 30.59 3.54 29.12
N GLU A 7 30.81 4.52 28.24
CA GLU A 7 32.16 4.82 27.73
C GLU A 7 32.15 6.22 27.10
N CYS A 8 33.01 7.12 27.60
CA CYS A 8 33.21 8.45 27.00
C CYS A 8 34.61 8.50 26.40
N LEU A 9 34.71 8.77 25.10
CA LEU A 9 35.96 9.14 24.47
C LEU A 9 36.21 10.63 24.73
N VAL A 10 37.16 10.93 25.60
CA VAL A 10 37.50 12.29 26.00
C VAL A 10 38.76 12.75 25.26
N GLY A 11 38.58 13.67 24.32
CA GLY A 11 39.66 14.45 23.71
C GLY A 11 39.89 15.77 24.46
N SER A 12 40.96 16.49 24.11
CA SER A 12 41.36 17.73 24.79
C SER A 12 40.33 18.87 24.74
N ASN A 13 39.34 18.81 23.84
CA ASN A 13 38.25 19.81 23.73
C ASN A 13 36.85 19.20 23.46
N THR A 14 36.69 17.87 23.41
CA THR A 14 35.42 17.24 23.09
C THR A 14 35.28 15.91 23.84
N ALA A 15 34.14 15.68 24.46
CA ALA A 15 33.75 14.36 24.95
C ALA A 15 32.58 13.86 24.10
N VAL A 16 32.71 12.65 23.54
CA VAL A 16 31.60 11.92 22.91
C VAL A 16 31.27 10.76 23.82
N CYS A 17 30.05 10.74 24.34
CA CYS A 17 29.56 9.67 25.21
C CYS A 17 28.44 8.93 24.48
N GLN A 18 28.51 7.61 24.48
CA GLN A 18 27.36 6.79 24.10
C GLN A 18 26.33 6.87 25.23
N THR A 19 25.18 7.46 24.95
CA THR A 19 23.99 7.29 25.78
C THR A 19 23.18 6.17 25.16
N GLU A 20 22.93 5.11 25.92
CA GLU A 20 21.88 4.17 25.53
C GLU A 20 20.55 4.93 25.49
N ASP A 21 19.80 4.79 24.39
CA ASP A 21 18.48 5.37 24.25
C ASP A 21 17.56 4.72 25.31
N PRO A 22 16.90 5.50 26.18
CA PRO A 22 16.10 4.97 27.29
C PRO A 22 14.91 4.10 26.85
N THR A 23 14.62 4.01 25.55
CA THR A 23 13.47 3.26 25.02
C THR A 23 13.83 1.90 24.41
N GLY A 24 15.11 1.57 24.25
CA GLY A 24 15.52 0.39 23.47
C GLY A 24 15.14 0.46 21.99
N LYS A 25 14.64 1.61 21.51
CA LYS A 25 14.42 1.86 20.09
C LYS A 25 15.76 2.16 19.43
N LEU A 26 15.94 1.65 18.22
CA LEU A 26 17.10 1.97 17.39
C LEU A 26 17.20 3.51 17.28
N PRO A 27 18.40 4.10 17.37
CA PRO A 27 18.55 5.52 17.13
C PRO A 27 17.94 5.81 15.75
N PRO A 28 17.15 6.89 15.59
CA PRO A 28 16.54 7.21 14.31
C PRO A 28 17.63 7.16 13.25
N SER A 29 17.35 6.49 12.12
CA SER A 29 18.24 6.62 10.97
C SER A 29 18.50 8.12 10.81
N ILE A 30 19.77 8.53 10.74
CA ILE A 30 20.10 9.96 10.59
C ILE A 30 19.33 10.40 9.35
N ARG A 31 18.22 11.13 9.52
CA ARG A 31 17.35 11.55 8.43
C ARG A 31 18.26 12.05 7.33
N SER A 32 18.32 11.30 6.24
CA SER A 32 19.17 11.68 5.13
C SER A 32 18.57 12.98 4.62
N THR A 33 19.25 14.11 4.87
CA THR A 33 18.82 15.43 4.35
C THR A 33 18.89 15.50 2.82
N ARG A 34 19.07 14.36 2.16
CA ARG A 34 19.19 14.12 0.74
C ARG A 34 18.59 12.75 0.46
N ILE A 35 17.74 12.65 -0.54
CA ILE A 35 17.32 11.38 -1.12
C ILE A 35 18.23 11.12 -2.33
N ASP A 36 18.92 9.97 -2.39
CA ASP A 36 19.74 9.53 -3.53
C ASP A 36 19.30 8.16 -4.03
N LYS A 37 18.95 7.25 -3.12
CA LYS A 37 18.51 5.89 -3.44
C LYS A 37 17.08 5.64 -3.00
N ILE A 38 16.27 5.13 -3.91
CA ILE A 38 14.87 4.80 -3.65
C ILE A 38 14.64 3.35 -4.07
N LEU A 39 14.00 2.59 -3.19
CA LEU A 39 13.46 1.27 -3.52
C LEU A 39 12.01 1.43 -3.95
N VAL A 40 11.65 0.89 -5.11
CA VAL A 40 10.27 0.78 -5.57
C VAL A 40 9.88 -0.69 -5.52
N VAL A 41 9.02 -1.04 -4.56
CA VAL A 41 8.47 -2.39 -4.38
C VAL A 41 7.14 -2.46 -5.12
N ALA A 42 7.10 -3.28 -6.17
CA ALA A 42 5.88 -3.78 -6.77
C ALA A 42 5.39 -4.96 -5.93
N ASP A 43 4.39 -4.73 -5.07
CA ASP A 43 3.75 -5.84 -4.35
C ASP A 43 2.63 -6.43 -5.19
N ASP A 44 3.01 -7.41 -6.00
CA ASP A 44 2.18 -8.08 -7.01
C ASP A 44 1.84 -9.52 -6.60
N SER A 45 1.92 -9.81 -5.30
CA SER A 45 1.78 -11.15 -4.73
C SER A 45 0.35 -11.52 -4.29
N GLY A 46 -0.52 -10.51 -4.08
CA GLY A 46 -1.91 -10.70 -3.68
C GLY A 46 -2.86 -11.12 -4.82
N HIS A 47 -4.16 -11.09 -4.55
CA HIS A 47 -5.16 -11.29 -5.60
C HIS A 47 -5.25 -10.04 -6.49
N ALA A 48 -5.16 -10.25 -7.80
CA ALA A 48 -5.23 -9.15 -8.76
C ALA A 48 -6.66 -8.95 -9.30
N ARG A 49 -7.02 -7.71 -9.63
CA ARG A 49 -8.25 -7.40 -10.38
C ARG A 49 -8.01 -7.52 -11.89
N GLU A 50 -8.68 -6.71 -12.70
CA GLU A 50 -8.68 -6.81 -14.16
C GLU A 50 -7.34 -6.38 -14.79
N ASP A 51 -6.67 -5.35 -14.25
CA ASP A 51 -5.45 -4.80 -14.84
C ASP A 51 -4.20 -5.60 -14.43
N LYS A 52 -4.19 -6.16 -13.22
CA LYS A 52 -3.08 -6.96 -12.66
C LYS A 52 -1.74 -6.24 -12.72
N GLN A 53 -1.72 -5.03 -12.21
CA GLN A 53 -0.53 -4.19 -12.26
C GLN A 53 -0.37 -3.37 -10.98
N THR A 54 0.89 -3.17 -10.60
CA THR A 54 1.28 -2.16 -9.62
C THR A 54 1.59 -0.84 -10.36
N SER A 55 1.94 0.21 -9.63
CA SER A 55 2.40 1.48 -10.21
C SER A 55 3.93 1.62 -10.27
N ALA A 56 4.67 0.51 -10.19
CA ALA A 56 6.13 0.56 -10.08
C ALA A 56 6.79 1.19 -11.32
N LEU A 57 6.22 0.94 -12.51
CA LEU A 57 6.68 1.54 -13.76
C LEU A 57 6.52 3.07 -13.76
N GLU A 58 5.38 3.58 -13.27
CA GLU A 58 5.12 5.01 -13.19
C GLU A 58 6.09 5.70 -12.21
N PHE A 59 6.34 5.08 -11.05
CA PHE A 59 7.33 5.59 -10.11
C PHE A 59 8.75 5.62 -10.69
N ASP A 60 9.18 4.55 -11.36
CA ASP A 60 10.49 4.50 -12.02
C ASP A 60 10.61 5.55 -13.13
N ASN A 61 9.59 5.68 -13.99
CA ASN A 61 9.56 6.67 -15.06
C ASN A 61 9.68 8.12 -14.54
N VAL A 62 9.06 8.42 -13.39
CA VAL A 62 9.11 9.77 -12.82
C VAL A 62 10.47 10.05 -12.16
N LEU A 63 11.10 9.05 -11.54
CA LEU A 63 12.20 9.27 -10.61
C LEU A 63 13.59 8.89 -11.16
N SER A 64 13.68 8.00 -12.15
CA SER A 64 14.94 7.43 -12.64
C SER A 64 15.93 8.43 -13.26
N ASP A 65 15.44 9.58 -13.75
CA ASP A 65 16.29 10.66 -14.25
C ASP A 65 17.07 11.39 -13.14
N THR A 66 16.59 11.32 -11.89
CA THR A 66 17.13 12.09 -10.76
C THR A 66 17.73 11.20 -9.66
N TYR A 67 17.13 10.05 -9.39
CA TYR A 67 17.46 9.16 -8.28
C TYR A 67 17.95 7.81 -8.77
N LYS A 68 18.70 7.09 -7.92
CA LYS A 68 19.03 5.69 -8.16
C LYS A 68 17.86 4.82 -7.71
N ILE A 69 17.13 4.29 -8.68
CA ILE A 69 16.00 3.41 -8.44
C ILE A 69 16.47 1.95 -8.44
N THR A 70 16.06 1.21 -7.42
CA THR A 70 16.01 -0.25 -7.46
C THR A 70 14.53 -0.65 -7.48
N THR A 71 14.15 -1.52 -8.42
CA THR A 71 12.81 -2.11 -8.44
C THR A 71 12.85 -3.51 -7.86
N TRP A 72 11.80 -3.88 -7.13
CA TRP A 72 11.65 -5.18 -6.46
C TRP A 72 10.24 -5.71 -6.69
N GLU A 73 10.10 -6.91 -7.24
CA GLU A 73 8.80 -7.54 -7.49
C GLU A 73 8.58 -8.66 -6.47
N THR A 74 7.56 -8.56 -5.62
CA THR A 74 7.39 -9.51 -4.51
C THR A 74 7.07 -10.92 -5.00
N SER A 75 6.38 -11.06 -6.14
CA SER A 75 6.08 -12.35 -6.75
C SER A 75 7.31 -13.09 -7.27
N THR A 76 8.40 -12.38 -7.63
CA THR A 76 9.62 -12.98 -8.19
C THR A 76 10.80 -12.97 -7.22
N ASP A 77 10.99 -11.90 -6.47
CA ASP A 77 12.13 -11.67 -5.59
C ASP A 77 11.82 -12.06 -4.13
N GLY A 78 10.55 -12.33 -3.81
CA GLY A 78 10.07 -12.56 -2.46
C GLY A 78 9.89 -11.25 -1.68
N ASN A 79 9.67 -11.35 -0.37
CA ASN A 79 9.47 -10.18 0.49
C ASN A 79 10.84 -9.55 0.86
N PRO A 80 11.06 -8.25 0.60
CA PRO A 80 12.28 -7.58 1.03
C PRO A 80 12.27 -7.45 2.57
N ASP A 81 13.37 -7.85 3.22
CA ASP A 81 13.47 -7.74 4.68
C ASP A 81 13.81 -6.30 5.12
N LEU A 82 13.73 -6.06 6.44
CA LEU A 82 14.03 -4.74 7.02
C LEU A 82 15.45 -4.26 6.69
N ALA A 83 16.43 -5.17 6.62
CA ALA A 83 17.82 -4.80 6.33
C ALA A 83 17.97 -4.36 4.88
N GLU A 84 17.19 -4.91 3.95
CA GLU A 84 17.07 -4.41 2.58
C GLU A 84 16.44 -3.02 2.55
N LEU A 85 15.26 -2.82 3.18
CA LEU A 85 14.59 -1.50 3.19
C LEU A 85 15.49 -0.39 3.74
N GLN A 86 16.28 -0.68 4.78
CA GLN A 86 17.19 0.28 5.41
C GLN A 86 18.41 0.69 4.57
N GLN A 87 18.63 0.07 3.40
CA GLN A 87 19.70 0.48 2.47
C GLN A 87 19.31 1.70 1.61
N TYR A 88 18.04 2.11 1.64
CA TYR A 88 17.47 3.16 0.81
C TYR A 88 17.06 4.39 1.64
N ASP A 89 17.14 5.57 1.04
CA ASP A 89 16.77 6.82 1.68
C ASP A 89 15.23 6.98 1.79
N ALA A 90 14.51 6.31 0.88
CA ALA A 90 13.05 6.17 0.88
C ALA A 90 12.63 4.86 0.23
N VAL A 91 11.47 4.36 0.65
CA VAL A 91 10.80 3.20 0.06
C VAL A 91 9.47 3.65 -0.54
N ILE A 92 9.16 3.16 -1.73
CA ILE A 92 7.87 3.29 -2.37
C ILE A 92 7.30 1.87 -2.45
N TRP A 93 6.13 1.66 -1.86
CA TRP A 93 5.44 0.37 -1.87
C TRP A 93 4.12 0.53 -2.61
N THR A 94 3.98 -0.17 -3.73
CA THR A 94 2.80 -0.06 -4.57
C THR A 94 2.16 -1.42 -4.78
N THR A 95 0.87 -1.50 -4.49
CA THR A 95 0.04 -2.69 -4.70
C THR A 95 -0.86 -2.55 -5.92
N GLY A 96 -1.02 -1.34 -6.46
CA GLY A 96 -1.88 -1.08 -7.63
C GLY A 96 -3.31 -1.60 -7.45
N ASP A 97 -3.80 -2.42 -8.38
CA ASP A 97 -5.15 -3.00 -8.32
C ASP A 97 -5.25 -4.33 -7.56
N TYR A 98 -4.18 -4.75 -6.88
CA TYR A 98 -4.18 -5.95 -6.05
C TYR A 98 -4.99 -5.74 -4.73
N TRP A 99 -5.54 -6.83 -4.20
CA TRP A 99 -6.42 -6.91 -3.03
C TRP A 99 -6.29 -8.29 -2.36
N ASP A 100 -6.90 -8.49 -1.19
CA ASP A 100 -6.86 -9.73 -0.40
C ASP A 100 -5.44 -10.26 -0.26
N ASP A 101 -4.69 -9.65 0.67
CA ASP A 101 -3.23 -9.77 0.80
C ASP A 101 -2.46 -8.82 -0.14
N SER A 102 -3.01 -7.62 -0.43
CA SER A 102 -2.31 -6.58 -1.20
C SER A 102 -1.00 -6.13 -0.54
N ILE A 103 -0.92 -6.21 0.79
CA ILE A 103 0.30 -6.18 1.57
C ILE A 103 0.21 -7.32 2.57
N SER A 104 1.11 -8.29 2.47
CA SER A 104 1.13 -9.42 3.39
C SER A 104 1.39 -9.02 4.83
N ALA A 105 0.97 -9.86 5.78
CA ALA A 105 1.22 -9.58 7.20
C ALA A 105 2.71 -9.45 7.55
N GLU A 106 3.57 -10.24 6.89
CA GLU A 106 5.03 -10.13 7.02
C GLU A 106 5.55 -8.79 6.47
N ASN A 107 5.00 -8.33 5.33
CA ASN A 107 5.36 -7.05 4.74
C ASN A 107 4.90 -5.87 5.61
N ALA A 108 3.69 -5.94 6.19
CA ALA A 108 3.19 -4.92 7.10
C ALA A 108 4.02 -4.82 8.39
N GLU A 109 4.45 -5.94 8.97
CA GLU A 109 5.39 -5.96 10.10
C GLU A 109 6.74 -5.32 9.72
N THR A 110 7.26 -5.64 8.53
CA THR A 110 8.52 -5.10 8.02
C THR A 110 8.44 -3.59 7.77
N LEU A 111 7.37 -3.12 7.12
CA LEU A 111 7.09 -1.70 6.90
C LEU A 111 6.91 -0.94 8.21
N THR A 112 6.22 -1.54 9.19
CA THR A 112 6.09 -0.99 10.54
C THR A 112 7.46 -0.76 11.16
N ALA A 113 8.32 -1.79 11.16
CA ALA A 113 9.66 -1.68 11.70
C ALA A 113 10.53 -0.66 10.95
N TYR A 114 10.37 -0.54 9.63
CA TYR A 114 11.05 0.47 8.80
C TYR A 114 10.64 1.89 9.20
N ILE A 115 9.34 2.15 9.36
CA ILE A 115 8.82 3.45 9.80
C ILE A 115 9.25 3.78 11.23
N GLU A 116 9.20 2.82 12.15
CA GLU A 116 9.68 3.03 13.52
C GLU A 116 11.18 3.34 13.60
N ALA A 117 11.97 2.88 12.63
CA ALA A 117 13.39 3.21 12.48
C ALA A 117 13.63 4.59 11.81
N GLY A 118 12.58 5.33 11.46
CA GLY A 118 12.64 6.65 10.83
C GLY A 118 12.69 6.61 9.30
N GLY A 119 12.16 5.55 8.68
CA GLY A 119 12.04 5.42 7.24
C GLY A 119 11.07 6.44 6.61
N ASN A 120 11.24 6.70 5.32
CA ASN A 120 10.32 7.50 4.51
C ASN A 120 9.55 6.56 3.57
N LEU A 121 8.23 6.63 3.57
CA LEU A 121 7.39 5.71 2.80
C LEU A 121 6.40 6.45 1.92
N ILE A 122 6.35 6.08 0.64
CA ILE A 122 5.15 6.27 -0.18
C ILE A 122 4.43 4.93 -0.24
N LEU A 123 3.14 4.92 0.08
CA LEU A 123 2.28 3.76 -0.02
C LEU A 123 1.19 4.05 -1.05
N SER A 124 0.95 3.17 -2.02
CA SER A 124 -0.05 3.38 -3.07
C SER A 124 -0.78 2.10 -3.44
N GLY A 125 -2.10 2.16 -3.55
CA GLY A 125 -2.90 1.01 -3.94
C GLY A 125 -4.39 1.23 -3.75
N ALA A 126 -5.18 0.42 -4.44
CA ALA A 126 -6.63 0.54 -4.45
C ALA A 126 -7.31 -0.06 -3.21
N SER A 127 -6.69 -1.05 -2.55
CA SER A 127 -7.39 -1.92 -1.57
C SER A 127 -6.68 -2.06 -0.22
N ILE A 128 -5.68 -1.23 0.04
CA ILE A 128 -4.81 -1.35 1.22
C ILE A 128 -5.61 -1.14 2.52
N ALA A 129 -6.54 -0.19 2.54
CA ALA A 129 -7.31 0.10 3.74
C ALA A 129 -8.37 -0.96 4.02
N PHE A 130 -8.99 -1.52 2.98
CA PHE A 130 -9.91 -2.65 3.13
C PHE A 130 -9.21 -3.88 3.73
N ASP A 131 -8.03 -4.25 3.21
CA ASP A 131 -7.27 -5.42 3.66
C ASP A 131 -6.80 -5.28 5.12
N TRP A 132 -6.59 -4.05 5.58
CA TRP A 132 -6.03 -3.74 6.90
C TRP A 132 -7.02 -3.02 7.84
N ASP A 133 -8.31 -3.14 7.57
CA ASP A 133 -9.36 -2.50 8.35
C ASP A 133 -9.29 -2.89 9.84
N HIS A 134 -9.51 -1.91 10.73
CA HIS A 134 -9.40 -2.04 12.19
C HIS A 134 -8.06 -2.57 12.75
N THR A 135 -6.95 -2.37 12.03
CA THR A 135 -5.61 -2.78 12.49
C THR A 135 -4.72 -1.61 12.91
N ASP A 136 -3.73 -1.89 13.77
CA ASP A 136 -2.71 -0.92 14.16
C ASP A 136 -1.84 -0.46 12.97
N PHE A 137 -1.67 -1.31 11.95
CA PHE A 137 -0.94 -0.94 10.73
C PHE A 137 -1.65 0.20 10.00
N LEU A 138 -2.96 0.06 9.75
CA LEU A 138 -3.73 1.09 9.08
C LEU A 138 -3.81 2.39 9.90
N GLN A 139 -4.06 2.28 11.21
CA GLN A 139 -4.24 3.42 12.10
C GLN A 139 -2.95 4.18 12.42
N ASN A 140 -1.87 3.46 12.73
CA ASN A 140 -0.66 4.05 13.31
C ASN A 140 0.52 4.13 12.33
N ILE A 141 0.44 3.45 11.18
CA ILE A 141 1.50 3.49 10.15
C ILE A 141 1.01 4.19 8.89
N VAL A 142 -0.17 3.79 8.39
CA VAL A 142 -0.77 4.40 7.20
C VAL A 142 -1.51 5.72 7.54
N HIS A 143 -1.93 5.87 8.81
CA HIS A 143 -2.69 7.02 9.32
C HIS A 143 -4.04 7.23 8.63
N ALA A 144 -4.72 6.13 8.31
CA ALA A 144 -6.01 6.13 7.65
C ALA A 144 -7.05 5.28 8.42
N ASP A 145 -8.31 5.47 8.05
CA ASP A 145 -9.47 4.71 8.50
C ASP A 145 -10.25 4.25 7.26
N TYR A 146 -10.50 2.94 7.14
CA TYR A 146 -11.33 2.42 6.06
C TYR A 146 -12.81 2.80 6.28
N GLN A 147 -13.50 3.22 5.23
CA GLN A 147 -14.92 3.56 5.28
C GLN A 147 -15.75 2.62 4.40
N THR A 148 -15.38 2.51 3.13
CA THR A 148 -16.05 1.71 2.10
C THR A 148 -15.15 1.64 0.86
N PHE A 149 -15.63 1.11 -0.26
CA PHE A 149 -15.01 1.26 -1.58
C PHE A 149 -16.03 1.87 -2.54
N ALA A 150 -15.58 2.68 -3.49
CA ALA A 150 -16.47 3.41 -4.39
C ALA A 150 -15.72 3.86 -5.64
N GLU A 151 -16.43 4.18 -6.73
CA GLU A 151 -15.80 4.71 -7.95
C GLU A 151 -15.11 6.05 -7.66
N GLN A 152 -13.86 6.18 -8.09
CA GLN A 152 -13.11 7.43 -8.03
C GLN A 152 -12.77 7.89 -9.44
N ALA A 153 -13.14 9.13 -9.77
CA ALA A 153 -12.93 9.71 -11.09
C ALA A 153 -11.92 10.87 -11.08
N ASP A 154 -11.67 11.47 -9.91
CA ASP A 154 -10.84 12.66 -9.78
C ASP A 154 -10.27 12.86 -8.37
N ILE A 155 -9.28 13.75 -8.27
CA ILE A 155 -8.78 14.29 -7.01
C ILE A 155 -8.88 15.81 -7.01
N GLU A 156 -9.23 16.38 -5.86
CA GLU A 156 -9.28 17.83 -5.62
C GLU A 156 -8.24 18.21 -4.57
N LEU A 157 -7.50 19.29 -4.83
CA LEU A 157 -6.53 19.83 -3.88
C LEU A 157 -7.24 20.27 -2.59
N ALA A 158 -6.80 19.74 -1.44
CA ALA A 158 -7.37 20.03 -0.14
C ALA A 158 -6.46 20.91 0.74
N LEU A 159 -5.13 20.81 0.60
CA LEU A 159 -4.18 21.57 1.41
C LEU A 159 -3.05 22.18 0.56
N GLU A 160 -3.26 23.44 0.17
CA GLU A 160 -2.42 24.20 -0.76
C GLU A 160 -0.99 24.48 -0.22
N ASP A 161 -0.86 24.74 1.08
CA ASP A 161 0.42 25.13 1.70
C ASP A 161 1.35 23.94 2.01
N HIS A 162 0.90 22.71 1.76
CA HIS A 162 1.72 21.52 2.04
C HIS A 162 2.81 21.34 0.97
N PRO A 163 4.05 20.94 1.33
CA PRO A 163 5.12 20.73 0.35
C PRO A 163 4.79 19.74 -0.78
N ILE A 164 3.94 18.74 -0.52
CA ILE A 164 3.44 17.79 -1.54
C ILE A 164 2.58 18.50 -2.61
N ALA A 165 1.83 19.53 -2.21
CA ALA A 165 0.97 20.33 -3.08
C ALA A 165 1.70 21.47 -3.82
N ARG A 166 3.03 21.54 -3.73
CA ARG A 166 3.82 22.57 -4.41
C ARG A 166 3.50 22.59 -5.92
N ASP A 167 3.32 23.78 -6.48
CA ASP A 167 3.03 24.01 -7.90
C ASP A 167 1.64 23.53 -8.38
N PHE A 168 0.75 23.13 -7.46
CA PHE A 168 -0.68 23.02 -7.73
C PHE A 168 -1.38 24.34 -7.41
N GLU A 169 -2.30 24.76 -8.27
CA GLU A 169 -3.07 26.00 -8.06
C GLU A 169 -4.27 25.74 -7.13
N PRO A 170 -4.69 26.75 -6.34
CA PRO A 170 -5.90 26.69 -5.53
C PRO A 170 -7.12 26.22 -6.33
N GLY A 171 -7.86 25.24 -5.79
CA GLY A 171 -9.05 24.67 -6.44
C GLY A 171 -8.77 23.74 -7.63
N THR A 172 -7.53 23.26 -7.78
CA THR A 172 -7.19 22.25 -8.81
C THR A 172 -8.01 20.98 -8.60
N VAL A 173 -8.64 20.51 -9.67
CA VAL A 173 -9.23 19.18 -9.80
C VAL A 173 -8.48 18.46 -10.93
N VAL A 174 -8.04 17.24 -10.68
CA VAL A 174 -7.35 16.39 -11.66
C VAL A 174 -8.20 15.16 -11.92
N ASP A 175 -8.67 15.05 -13.16
CA ASP A 175 -9.39 13.86 -13.64
C ASP A 175 -8.43 12.67 -13.75
N PHE A 176 -8.92 11.48 -13.41
CA PHE A 176 -8.23 10.24 -13.68
C PHE A 176 -8.24 9.92 -15.18
N VAL A 177 -7.19 9.24 -15.63
CA VAL A 177 -7.15 8.63 -16.96
C VAL A 177 -7.91 7.30 -16.94
N ASP A 178 -8.31 6.83 -18.13
CA ASP A 178 -8.96 5.53 -18.27
C ASP A 178 -8.05 4.40 -17.76
N THR A 179 -8.63 3.44 -17.06
CA THR A 179 -7.94 2.19 -16.68
C THR A 179 -7.53 1.42 -17.94
N PRO A 180 -6.42 0.66 -17.92
CA PRO A 180 -6.02 -0.16 -19.07
C PRO A 180 -7.08 -1.18 -19.52
N SER A 181 -7.83 -1.77 -18.58
CA SER A 181 -8.96 -2.65 -18.85
C SER A 181 -10.19 -1.94 -19.40
N GLY A 182 -10.34 -0.63 -19.13
CA GLY A 182 -11.54 0.15 -19.43
C GLY A 182 -12.68 -0.05 -18.43
N GLU A 183 -12.48 -0.88 -17.40
CA GLU A 183 -13.43 -1.06 -16.31
C GLU A 183 -13.11 -0.07 -15.17
N PRO A 184 -14.12 0.57 -14.55
CA PRO A 184 -13.88 1.50 -13.46
C PRO A 184 -13.26 0.78 -12.25
N LEU A 185 -12.20 1.37 -11.70
CA LEU A 185 -11.63 0.90 -10.45
C LEU A 185 -12.46 1.44 -9.28
N LEU A 186 -12.57 0.64 -8.21
CA LEU A 186 -13.23 0.99 -6.96
C LEU A 186 -12.19 1.10 -5.82
N PRO A 187 -11.36 2.16 -5.76
CA PRO A 187 -10.43 2.32 -4.64
C PRO A 187 -11.16 2.53 -3.32
N ASP A 188 -10.46 2.21 -2.24
CA ASP A 188 -10.91 2.45 -0.88
C ASP A 188 -11.24 3.93 -0.66
N VAL A 189 -12.40 4.14 -0.03
CA VAL A 189 -12.78 5.41 0.56
C VAL A 189 -12.22 5.42 1.96
N VAL A 190 -11.33 6.37 2.24
CA VAL A 190 -10.63 6.46 3.52
C VAL A 190 -10.85 7.81 4.19
N ALA A 191 -10.89 7.80 5.52
CA ALA A 191 -10.65 8.97 6.34
C ALA A 191 -9.20 8.97 6.83
N HIS A 192 -8.72 10.11 7.32
CA HIS A 192 -7.39 10.21 7.92
C HIS A 192 -7.50 10.25 9.45
N THR A 193 -6.43 9.86 10.13
CA THR A 193 -6.32 10.03 11.59
C THR A 193 -5.96 11.48 11.96
N GLU A 194 -6.18 11.85 13.22
CA GLU A 194 -5.99 13.23 13.73
C GLU A 194 -4.57 13.80 13.56
N ASP A 195 -3.56 12.93 13.48
CA ASP A 195 -2.15 13.34 13.36
C ASP A 195 -1.69 13.48 11.89
N ALA A 196 -2.56 13.16 10.92
CA ALA A 196 -2.28 13.24 9.50
C ALA A 196 -3.07 14.35 8.79
N ARG A 197 -2.67 14.67 7.56
CA ARG A 197 -3.25 15.71 6.71
C ARG A 197 -3.78 15.13 5.42
N VAL A 198 -4.92 15.65 4.96
CA VAL A 198 -5.40 15.40 3.60
C VAL A 198 -4.79 16.42 2.66
N ILE A 199 -3.97 15.95 1.72
CA ILE A 199 -3.37 16.81 0.69
C ILE A 199 -4.31 16.93 -0.50
N PHE A 200 -4.87 15.79 -0.92
CA PHE A 200 -5.92 15.70 -1.92
C PHE A 200 -7.07 14.87 -1.37
N LYS A 201 -8.29 15.32 -1.66
CA LYS A 201 -9.53 14.61 -1.39
C LYS A 201 -10.09 14.05 -2.70
N ARG A 202 -11.02 13.11 -2.63
CA ARG A 202 -11.84 12.67 -3.77
C ARG A 202 -12.56 13.89 -4.33
N GLY A 203 -12.43 14.11 -5.63
CA GLY A 203 -12.98 15.30 -6.28
C GLY A 203 -14.50 15.22 -6.52
N PRO A 204 -15.08 16.26 -7.11
CA PRO A 204 -16.53 16.38 -7.27
C PRO A 204 -17.16 15.38 -8.26
N ALA A 205 -16.38 14.78 -9.17
CA ALA A 205 -16.87 13.76 -10.10
C ALA A 205 -16.84 12.34 -9.51
N SER A 206 -16.15 12.16 -8.38
CA SER A 206 -16.04 10.88 -7.68
C SER A 206 -17.27 10.57 -6.81
N GLU A 207 -17.52 9.29 -6.56
CA GLU A 207 -18.36 8.88 -5.44
C GLU A 207 -17.65 9.20 -4.11
N GLN A 208 -18.43 9.45 -3.05
CA GLN A 208 -17.94 9.88 -1.74
C GLN A 208 -17.00 11.12 -1.83
N PRO A 209 -17.44 12.22 -2.50
CA PRO A 209 -16.61 13.39 -2.69
C PRO A 209 -16.20 14.00 -1.34
N GLY A 210 -14.95 14.41 -1.23
CA GLY A 210 -14.39 14.96 0.01
C GLY A 210 -13.71 13.96 0.93
N ALA A 211 -13.85 12.64 0.70
CA ALA A 211 -13.03 11.66 1.42
C ALA A 211 -11.53 11.83 1.08
N ALA A 212 -10.62 11.34 1.92
CA ALA A 212 -9.20 11.48 1.66
C ALA A 212 -8.76 10.60 0.47
N ALA A 213 -7.90 11.15 -0.39
CA ALA A 213 -7.29 10.43 -1.51
C ALA A 213 -5.75 10.39 -1.40
N VAL A 214 -5.15 11.48 -0.90
CA VAL A 214 -3.73 11.56 -0.55
C VAL A 214 -3.60 12.04 0.87
N ILE A 215 -3.06 11.18 1.74
CA ILE A 215 -2.81 11.46 3.15
C ILE A 215 -1.31 11.64 3.36
N ALA A 216 -0.92 12.63 4.16
CA ALA A 216 0.46 12.84 4.59
C ALA A 216 0.54 12.84 6.11
N TYR A 217 1.42 11.98 6.65
CA TYR A 217 1.82 11.98 8.05
C TYR A 217 3.30 12.31 8.18
N GLU A 218 3.64 13.09 9.20
CA GLU A 218 5.02 13.34 9.56
C GLU A 218 5.15 13.61 11.06
N ASP A 219 6.17 13.00 11.68
CA ASP A 219 6.65 13.37 13.01
C ASP A 219 8.14 13.78 12.92
N ASP A 220 8.85 13.80 14.04
CA ASP A 220 10.28 14.09 14.09
C ASP A 220 11.16 12.94 13.55
N ARG A 221 10.62 11.74 13.36
CA ARG A 221 11.33 10.51 12.94
C ARG A 221 11.04 10.06 11.52
N SER A 222 9.78 9.95 11.12
CA SER A 222 9.34 9.42 9.83
C SER A 222 8.44 10.39 9.06
N LYS A 223 8.23 10.06 7.78
CA LYS A 223 7.29 10.72 6.87
C LYS A 223 6.63 9.63 6.02
N ILE A 224 5.30 9.65 5.97
CA ILE A 224 4.50 8.72 5.17
C ILE A 224 3.56 9.51 4.28
N ALA A 225 3.53 9.17 3.00
CA ALA A 225 2.50 9.59 2.06
C ALA A 225 1.71 8.36 1.62
N TYR A 226 0.40 8.35 1.85
CA TYR A 226 -0.50 7.29 1.40
C TYR A 226 -1.40 7.81 0.29
N TYR A 227 -1.35 7.15 -0.86
CA TYR A 227 -2.23 7.36 -2.00
C TYR A 227 -3.24 6.22 -2.02
N ALA A 228 -4.48 6.51 -1.65
CA ALA A 228 -5.58 5.53 -1.58
C ALA A 228 -6.12 5.13 -2.97
N PHE A 229 -5.25 5.18 -3.98
CA PHE A 229 -5.50 4.80 -5.35
C PHE A 229 -4.14 4.52 -6.04
N PRO A 230 -4.12 3.74 -7.14
CA PRO A 230 -2.92 3.55 -7.94
C PRO A 230 -2.54 4.80 -8.74
N ILE A 231 -1.27 5.20 -8.71
CA ILE A 231 -0.86 6.46 -9.38
C ILE A 231 -0.93 6.39 -10.91
N TYR A 232 -0.99 5.19 -11.51
CA TYR A 232 -1.20 5.05 -12.95
C TYR A 232 -2.53 5.64 -13.43
N LEU A 233 -3.47 5.90 -12.52
CA LEU A 233 -4.72 6.61 -12.81
C LEU A 233 -4.53 8.12 -12.99
N LEU A 234 -3.38 8.69 -12.64
CA LEU A 234 -3.13 10.12 -12.81
C LEU A 234 -2.56 10.42 -14.21
N PRO A 235 -2.85 11.61 -14.79
CA PRO A 235 -2.13 12.09 -15.94
C PRO A 235 -0.62 12.20 -15.66
N VAL A 236 0.23 11.91 -16.65
CA VAL A 236 1.71 11.86 -16.51
C VAL A 236 2.31 13.13 -15.88
N GLU A 237 1.76 14.30 -16.20
CA GLU A 237 2.21 15.57 -15.60
C GLU A 237 1.92 15.62 -14.09
N THR A 238 0.74 15.13 -13.68
CA THR A 238 0.35 15.06 -12.27
C THR A 238 1.14 13.99 -11.52
N GLN A 239 1.37 12.82 -12.13
CA GLN A 239 2.29 11.81 -11.57
C GLN A 239 3.66 12.43 -11.29
N SER A 240 4.21 13.15 -12.27
CA SER A 240 5.51 13.80 -12.17
C SER A 240 5.57 14.82 -11.04
N LEU A 241 4.58 15.71 -10.94
CA LEU A 241 4.49 16.73 -9.88
C LEU A 241 4.34 16.09 -8.50
N LEU A 242 3.34 15.23 -8.32
CA LEU A 242 2.96 14.69 -7.02
C LEU A 242 4.06 13.80 -6.43
N VAL A 243 4.66 12.93 -7.24
CA VAL A 243 5.71 12.01 -6.80
C VAL A 243 7.00 12.76 -6.49
N ASN A 244 7.47 13.67 -7.36
CA ASN A 244 8.67 14.46 -7.08
C ASN A 244 8.50 15.38 -5.86
N ASN A 245 7.34 16.01 -5.68
CA ASN A 245 7.08 16.84 -4.49
C ASN A 245 7.11 16.02 -3.20
N THR A 246 6.63 14.78 -3.23
CA THR A 246 6.63 13.88 -2.08
C THR A 246 8.03 13.43 -1.71
N VAL A 247 8.84 13.03 -2.69
CA VAL A 247 10.25 12.71 -2.47
C VAL A 247 11.04 13.93 -1.97
N ASP A 248 10.78 15.11 -2.52
CA ASP A 248 11.37 16.36 -2.03
C ASP A 248 10.97 16.66 -0.57
N TRP A 249 9.71 16.43 -0.21
CA TRP A 249 9.21 16.62 1.15
C TRP A 249 9.90 15.72 2.18
N PHE A 250 10.36 14.53 1.79
CA PHE A 250 11.15 13.66 2.68
C PHE A 250 12.43 14.31 3.19
N SER A 251 13.05 15.18 2.39
CA SER A 251 14.26 15.91 2.77
C SER A 251 14.00 17.16 3.62
N ARG A 252 12.73 17.59 3.75
CA ARG A 252 12.37 18.82 4.46
C ARG A 252 12.24 18.58 5.96
N LYS A 253 12.47 19.65 6.73
CA LYS A 253 12.17 19.66 8.16
C LYS A 253 10.69 19.30 8.35
N PRO A 254 10.35 18.42 9.32
CA PRO A 254 8.96 18.13 9.63
C PRO A 254 8.16 19.38 9.99
N LEU A 255 6.91 19.43 9.52
CA LEU A 255 5.91 20.37 10.03
C LEU A 255 5.50 19.98 11.44
N ASP A 256 4.99 20.94 12.23
CA ASP A 256 4.36 20.61 13.51
C ASP A 256 3.11 19.75 13.25
N LEU A 257 2.68 18.92 14.22
CA LEU A 257 1.47 18.10 14.04
C LEU A 257 0.22 18.99 13.81
N PRO A 258 -0.81 18.46 13.10
CA PRO A 258 -2.07 19.17 12.91
C PRO A 258 -2.71 19.59 14.24
N ASN A 259 -3.49 20.66 14.20
CA ASN A 259 -4.30 21.06 15.34
C ASN A 259 -5.46 20.09 15.51
N LYS A 260 -5.50 19.35 16.63
CA LYS A 260 -6.55 18.36 16.91
C LYS A 260 -7.95 18.98 17.02
N ASP A 261 -8.05 20.26 17.34
CA ASP A 261 -9.34 20.98 17.38
C ASP A 261 -9.90 21.27 15.97
N GLU A 262 -9.09 21.12 14.92
CA GLU A 262 -9.49 21.32 13.51
C GLU A 262 -9.72 19.97 12.80
N PHE A 263 -9.53 18.85 13.51
CA PHE A 263 -9.76 17.52 12.97
C PHE A 263 -11.26 17.23 12.86
N GLU A 264 -11.71 16.99 11.64
CA GLU A 264 -13.07 16.55 11.34
C GLU A 264 -12.99 15.26 10.52
N PRO A 265 -13.28 14.09 11.10
CA PRO A 265 -13.19 12.83 10.37
C PRO A 265 -14.26 12.79 9.27
N PHE A 266 -13.86 12.32 8.09
CA PHE A 266 -14.82 12.01 7.04
C PHE A 266 -15.67 10.79 7.48
N ALA A 267 -16.98 10.86 7.23
CA ALA A 267 -17.88 9.74 7.39
C ALA A 267 -18.58 9.49 6.06
N ALA A 268 -18.47 8.27 5.54
CA ALA A 268 -19.12 7.90 4.29
C ALA A 268 -20.65 7.93 4.40
N ASP A 269 -21.32 8.27 3.30
CA ASP A 269 -22.77 8.19 3.22
C ASP A 269 -23.24 6.73 3.36
N GLU A 270 -24.22 6.46 4.25
CA GLU A 270 -24.69 5.10 4.63
C GLU A 270 -25.29 4.25 3.49
N ASP A 271 -25.41 4.77 2.26
CA ASP A 271 -26.15 4.15 1.15
C ASP A 271 -25.27 3.47 0.08
N THR A 272 -24.01 3.12 0.38
CA THR A 272 -23.13 2.37 -0.57
C THR A 272 -22.94 0.90 -0.24
N SER A 273 -23.54 0.38 0.84
CA SER A 273 -23.37 -1.02 1.26
C SER A 273 -24.29 -1.99 0.51
N ALA A 274 -24.04 -2.26 -0.76
CA ALA A 274 -24.49 -3.50 -1.43
C ALA A 274 -23.82 -3.71 -2.80
N GLN A 275 -22.50 -3.74 -2.87
CA GLN A 275 -21.85 -4.55 -3.91
C GLN A 275 -20.97 -5.57 -3.20
N GLU A 276 -21.22 -6.83 -3.52
CA GLU A 276 -20.53 -7.98 -2.94
C GLU A 276 -19.02 -7.85 -3.16
N LYS A 277 -18.24 -8.54 -2.33
CA LYS A 277 -16.80 -8.78 -2.55
C LYS A 277 -16.53 -8.96 -4.05
N PRO A 278 -15.45 -8.39 -4.61
CA PRO A 278 -15.07 -8.63 -6.01
C PRO A 278 -15.18 -10.13 -6.28
N GLN A 279 -16.03 -10.52 -7.23
CA GLN A 279 -16.24 -11.94 -7.50
C GLN A 279 -14.92 -12.52 -7.99
N ASP A 280 -14.43 -13.54 -7.27
CA ASP A 280 -13.43 -14.45 -7.78
C ASP A 280 -13.91 -14.99 -9.13
N THR A 281 -13.35 -14.52 -10.23
CA THR A 281 -13.43 -15.26 -11.48
C THR A 281 -12.46 -16.43 -11.39
N GLU A 282 -12.72 -17.37 -10.46
CA GLU A 282 -12.26 -18.74 -10.62
C GLU A 282 -12.93 -19.27 -11.89
N ASN A 283 -12.18 -19.30 -12.99
CA ASN A 283 -12.54 -20.07 -14.17
C ASN A 283 -12.52 -21.56 -13.81
N GLY A 284 -13.58 -22.01 -13.15
CA GLY A 284 -13.98 -23.40 -13.05
C GLY A 284 -14.37 -23.89 -14.43
N ASN A 285 -13.39 -24.36 -15.20
CA ASN A 285 -13.66 -25.02 -16.47
C ASN A 285 -14.04 -26.47 -16.18
N GLY A 286 -15.30 -26.65 -15.75
CA GLY A 286 -15.97 -27.93 -15.73
C GLY A 286 -17.29 -27.79 -16.45
N GLU A 287 -17.37 -28.27 -17.71
CA GLU A 287 -18.58 -28.96 -18.12
C GLU A 287 -18.38 -29.94 -19.29
N ASN A 288 -19.14 -31.02 -19.15
CA ASN A 288 -19.17 -32.27 -19.88
C ASN A 288 -19.48 -32.18 -21.38
N GLY A 289 -19.01 -33.20 -22.12
CA GLY A 289 -19.49 -33.55 -23.46
C GLY A 289 -19.62 -35.07 -23.60
N ASP A 290 -20.88 -35.50 -23.58
CA ASP A 290 -21.46 -36.86 -23.56
C ASP A 290 -21.19 -37.70 -24.83
N GLN A 291 -20.88 -39.00 -24.69
CA GLN A 291 -21.12 -40.02 -25.72
C GLN A 291 -21.42 -41.41 -25.13
N ASN A 292 -22.73 -41.70 -25.03
CA ASN A 292 -23.46 -42.92 -25.40
C ASN A 292 -22.74 -44.29 -25.39
N GLY A 293 -23.32 -45.22 -24.62
CA GLY A 293 -23.22 -46.66 -24.87
C GLY A 293 -23.86 -47.53 -23.79
N GLN A 294 -25.14 -47.90 -23.97
CA GLN A 294 -25.76 -49.23 -23.81
C GLN A 294 -25.12 -50.24 -22.82
N ASP A 295 -25.80 -51.05 -22.01
CA ASP A 295 -27.19 -51.49 -21.89
C ASP A 295 -27.27 -52.45 -20.67
N THR A 296 -28.48 -52.62 -20.13
CA THR A 296 -28.99 -53.69 -19.25
C THR A 296 -28.40 -53.92 -17.86
N GLY A 297 -29.27 -53.77 -16.85
CA GLY A 297 -29.09 -54.36 -15.52
C GLY A 297 -29.52 -55.83 -15.46
N ASN A 298 -29.11 -56.53 -14.39
CA ASN A 298 -29.97 -57.51 -13.73
C ASN A 298 -29.46 -57.90 -12.34
N ASN A 299 -30.42 -58.30 -11.51
CA ASN A 299 -30.30 -58.72 -10.11
C ASN A 299 -29.67 -60.11 -9.92
N ASN A 300 -29.24 -60.31 -8.66
CA ASN A 300 -29.41 -61.51 -7.82
C ASN A 300 -28.46 -62.74 -7.90
N GLU A 301 -28.11 -63.15 -6.68
CA GLU A 301 -28.03 -64.53 -6.13
C GLU A 301 -26.84 -65.45 -6.47
N ASN A 302 -25.94 -65.53 -5.48
CA ASN A 302 -25.55 -66.71 -4.69
C ASN A 302 -25.65 -68.16 -5.25
N ASN A 303 -24.60 -68.90 -4.86
CA ASN A 303 -24.46 -70.36 -4.67
C ASN A 303 -24.14 -71.27 -5.86
N GLY A 304 -23.09 -72.09 -5.68
CA GLY A 304 -22.93 -73.37 -6.38
C GLY A 304 -21.49 -73.83 -6.59
N THR A 305 -20.92 -74.46 -5.56
CA THR A 305 -19.84 -75.46 -5.67
C THR A 305 -20.14 -76.50 -6.76
N ASP A 306 -19.15 -76.98 -7.52
CA ASP A 306 -18.44 -78.25 -7.25
C ASP A 306 -17.60 -78.76 -8.45
N ASN A 307 -16.46 -79.37 -8.10
CA ASN A 307 -15.76 -80.50 -8.71
C ASN A 307 -15.08 -80.51 -10.11
N SER A 308 -13.74 -80.62 -10.03
CA SER A 308 -12.86 -81.73 -10.47
C SER A 308 -12.56 -82.03 -11.95
N ASP A 309 -11.25 -82.27 -12.15
CA ASP A 309 -10.57 -83.20 -13.09
C ASP A 309 -10.55 -82.85 -14.59
N SER A 310 -9.41 -82.48 -15.20
CA SER A 310 -8.14 -83.19 -15.49
C SER A 310 -8.09 -83.78 -16.90
N THR A 311 -6.86 -83.86 -17.44
CA THR A 311 -6.40 -84.25 -18.80
C THR A 311 -6.46 -83.11 -19.84
N ASN A 312 -5.42 -82.82 -20.62
CA ASN A 312 -4.20 -83.56 -21.00
C ASN A 312 -3.11 -82.58 -21.46
#